data_AF-F1A055-F1
#
_entry.id   AF-F1A055-F1
#
_cell.length_a   1.000
_cell.length_b   1.000
_cell.length_c   1.000
_cell.angle_alpha   90.00
_cell.angle_beta   90.00
_cell.angle_gamma   90.00
#
_symmetry.space_group_name_H-M   'P 1'
#
loop_
_entity.id
_entity.type
_entity.pdbx_description
1 polymer ?
#
loop_
_entity_poly.entity_id
_entity_poly.type
_entity_poly.pdbx_seq_one_letter_code
_entity_poly.pdbx_strand_id
1 'polypeptide(L)'
;MGIIFLKKNNKFENFVAMESKISEMETKIKCSKNFKNNVYWKIILYGVIIEIFLLLISYINSRSFNTLFEKSKCYVYSILFSIIIYTLAKLYNFLFQSLIKSNENKLKKLNVDFQKLLDDTKLEADIDNLKKKIEVYENLKKRNQQSQQPDQPDQPQQPQQPQQPNQPQQPDQPDQPQQPI
;
A
#
# COMPACT_ATOMS: atom_id res chain seq x y z
N MET A 1 -16.01 -0.57 18.09
CA MET A 1 -15.18 -1.12 16.99
C MET A 1 -15.25 -0.33 15.67
N GLY A 2 -16.31 0.45 15.39
CA GLY A 2 -16.49 1.11 14.07
C GLY A 2 -15.43 2.13 13.64
N ILE A 3 -14.91 2.97 14.56
CA ILE A 3 -13.97 4.05 14.21
C ILE A 3 -12.59 3.52 13.76
N ILE A 4 -12.13 2.42 14.37
CA ILE A 4 -10.83 1.81 14.06
C ILE A 4 -10.88 1.13 12.69
N PHE A 5 -12.00 0.47 12.38
CA PHE A 5 -12.20 -0.19 11.10
C PHE A 5 -12.30 0.82 9.94
N LEU A 6 -13.00 1.94 10.15
CA LEU A 6 -13.12 3.01 9.16
C LEU A 6 -11.75 3.64 8.84
N LYS A 7 -10.95 3.91 9.88
CA LYS A 7 -9.59 4.48 9.73
C LYS A 7 -8.66 3.53 8.97
N LYS A 8 -8.78 2.22 9.18
CA LYS A 8 -7.98 1.19 8.51
C LYS A 8 -8.35 1.05 7.02
N ASN A 9 -9.64 1.09 6.68
CA ASN A 9 -10.10 1.07 5.29
C ASN A 9 -9.58 2.26 4.48
N ASN A 10 -9.69 3.48 5.02
CA ASN A 10 -9.20 4.68 4.35
C ASN A 10 -7.68 4.63 4.06
N LYS A 11 -6.88 4.02 4.96
CA LYS A 11 -5.43 3.86 4.77
C LYS A 11 -5.12 2.89 3.61
N PHE A 12 -5.87 1.80 3.52
CA PHE A 12 -5.74 0.82 2.44
C PHE A 12 -6.15 1.40 1.08
N GLU A 13 -7.28 2.12 1.02
CA GLU A 13 -7.70 2.81 -0.21
C GLU A 13 -6.66 3.84 -0.67
N ASN A 14 -6.08 4.60 0.25
CA ASN A 14 -5.00 5.55 -0.08
C ASN A 14 -3.74 4.85 -0.61
N PHE A 15 -3.40 3.66 -0.10
CA PHE A 15 -2.28 2.86 -0.59
C PHE A 15 -2.52 2.41 -2.04
N VAL A 16 -3.69 1.81 -2.30
CA VAL A 16 -4.08 1.36 -3.64
C VAL A 16 -4.12 2.54 -4.63
N ALA A 17 -4.64 3.69 -4.19
CA ALA A 17 -4.65 4.90 -5.00
C ALA A 17 -3.23 5.41 -5.33
N MET A 18 -2.31 5.33 -4.37
CA MET A 18 -0.92 5.76 -4.56
C MET A 18 -0.15 4.81 -5.49
N GLU A 19 -0.32 3.49 -5.32
CA GLU A 19 0.27 2.47 -6.21
C GLU A 19 -0.23 2.63 -7.66
N SER A 20 -1.54 2.81 -7.83
CA SER A 20 -2.14 3.10 -9.13
C SER A 20 -1.55 4.36 -9.76
N LYS A 21 -1.40 5.43 -8.97
CA LYS A 21 -0.82 6.71 -9.42
C LYS A 21 0.67 6.61 -9.78
N ILE A 22 1.43 5.78 -9.06
CA ILE A 22 2.84 5.47 -9.39
C ILE A 22 2.90 4.78 -10.75
N SER A 23 2.13 3.70 -10.93
CA SER A 23 2.06 2.95 -12.19
C SER A 23 1.62 3.84 -13.37
N GLU A 24 0.61 4.69 -13.16
CA GLU A 24 0.15 5.66 -14.16
C GLU A 24 1.26 6.66 -14.52
N MET A 25 2.02 7.15 -13.55
CA MET A 25 3.14 8.06 -13.83
C MET A 25 4.30 7.36 -14.56
N GLU A 26 4.65 6.13 -14.18
CA GLU A 26 5.67 5.34 -14.85
C GLU A 26 5.33 5.10 -16.32
N THR A 27 4.09 4.68 -16.58
CA THR A 27 3.60 4.48 -17.94
C THR A 27 3.61 5.78 -18.73
N LYS A 28 3.15 6.90 -18.15
CA LYS A 28 3.23 8.23 -18.79
C LYS A 28 4.67 8.64 -19.11
N ILE A 29 5.63 8.42 -18.21
CA ILE A 29 7.05 8.72 -18.45
C ILE A 29 7.59 7.85 -19.57
N LYS A 30 7.30 6.55 -19.59
CA LYS A 30 7.73 5.62 -20.63
C LYS A 30 7.14 6.00 -22.00
N CYS A 31 5.84 6.25 -22.06
CA CYS A 31 5.16 6.71 -23.27
C CYS A 31 5.73 8.05 -23.75
N SER A 32 6.02 9.00 -22.85
CA SER A 32 6.64 10.28 -23.19
C SER A 32 8.05 10.09 -23.77
N LYS A 33 8.87 9.19 -23.23
CA LYS A 33 10.20 8.84 -23.76
C LYS A 33 10.10 8.25 -25.17
N ASN A 34 9.19 7.29 -25.38
CA ASN A 34 8.98 6.69 -26.70
C ASN A 34 8.45 7.70 -27.71
N PHE A 35 7.49 8.53 -27.31
CA PHE A 35 6.96 9.61 -28.14
C PHE A 35 8.05 10.60 -28.54
N LYS A 36 8.90 11.02 -27.59
CA LYS A 36 10.06 11.90 -27.87
C LYS A 36 10.95 11.29 -28.92
N ASN A 37 11.34 10.01 -28.77
CA ASN A 37 12.24 9.36 -29.72
C ASN A 37 11.62 9.26 -31.12
N ASN A 38 10.35 8.88 -31.20
CA ASN A 38 9.63 8.77 -32.47
C ASN A 38 9.50 10.14 -33.17
N VAL A 39 9.09 11.18 -32.43
CA VAL A 39 8.95 12.53 -32.97
C VAL A 39 10.31 13.11 -33.37
N TYR A 40 11.33 12.95 -32.54
CA TYR A 40 12.68 13.41 -32.83
C TYR A 40 13.24 12.77 -34.11
N TRP A 41 13.06 11.46 -34.27
CA TRP A 41 13.49 10.75 -35.48
C TRP A 41 12.72 11.23 -36.72
N LYS A 42 11.41 11.47 -36.62
CA LYS A 42 10.62 12.08 -37.69
C LYS A 42 11.12 13.48 -38.05
N ILE A 43 11.41 14.34 -37.08
CA ILE A 43 11.95 15.69 -37.31
C ILE A 43 13.27 15.62 -38.09
N ILE A 44 14.18 14.71 -37.70
CA ILE A 44 15.44 14.52 -38.42
C ILE A 44 15.17 14.07 -39.86
N LEU A 45 14.28 13.08 -40.05
CA LEU A 45 14.00 12.51 -41.37
C LEU A 45 13.35 13.55 -42.31
N TYR A 46 12.36 14.31 -41.83
CA TYR A 46 11.78 15.42 -42.59
C TYR A 46 12.78 16.55 -42.85
N GLY A 47 13.66 16.85 -41.88
CA GLY A 47 14.73 17.82 -42.06
C GLY A 47 15.64 17.45 -43.24
N VAL A 48 16.11 16.19 -43.28
CA VAL A 48 16.95 15.68 -44.38
C VAL A 48 16.22 15.71 -45.72
N ILE A 49 14.95 15.30 -45.76
CA ILE A 49 14.15 15.35 -46.99
C ILE A 49 14.06 16.79 -47.51
N ILE A 50 13.71 17.76 -46.64
CA ILE A 50 13.60 19.16 -47.03
C ILE A 50 14.96 19.72 -47.47
N GLU A 51 16.05 19.35 -46.80
CA GLU A 51 17.41 19.74 -47.20
C GLU A 51 17.73 19.28 -48.64
N ILE A 52 17.40 18.03 -48.99
CA ILE A 52 17.57 17.49 -50.34
C ILE A 52 16.74 18.28 -51.36
N PHE A 53 15.49 18.58 -51.05
CA PHE A 53 14.64 19.40 -51.93
C PHE A 53 15.20 20.82 -52.10
N LEU A 54 15.66 21.46 -51.02
CA LEU A 54 16.29 22.78 -51.07
C LEU A 54 17.57 22.77 -51.92
N LEU A 55 18.40 21.73 -51.78
CA LEU A 55 19.59 21.54 -52.62
C LEU A 55 19.22 21.34 -54.10
N LEU A 56 18.17 20.57 -54.39
CA LEU A 56 17.70 20.34 -55.76
C LEU A 56 17.16 21.63 -56.41
N ILE A 57 16.32 22.38 -55.68
CA ILE A 57 15.81 23.70 -56.12
C ILE A 57 16.98 24.65 -56.33
N SER A 58 17.93 24.68 -55.40
CA SER A 58 19.14 25.51 -55.50
C SER A 58 19.98 25.13 -56.70
N TYR A 59 20.10 23.85 -57.02
CA TYR A 59 20.84 23.36 -58.17
C TYR A 59 20.20 23.79 -59.50
N ILE A 60 18.88 23.61 -59.63
CA ILE A 60 18.13 24.02 -60.83
C ILE A 60 18.24 25.53 -61.03
N ASN A 61 18.01 26.31 -59.96
CA ASN A 61 18.07 27.76 -60.01
C ASN A 61 19.49 28.29 -60.29
N SER A 62 20.53 27.67 -59.72
CA SER A 62 21.93 28.04 -59.99
C SER A 62 22.31 27.89 -61.46
N ARG A 63 21.69 26.95 -62.19
CA ARG A 63 21.87 26.79 -63.64
C ARG A 63 21.17 27.87 -64.46
N SER A 64 20.12 28.49 -63.92
CA SER A 64 19.30 29.50 -64.58
C SER A 64 19.81 30.93 -64.38
N PHE A 65 20.44 31.22 -63.24
CA PHE A 65 20.88 32.58 -62.90
C PHE A 65 22.17 33.01 -63.63
N ASN A 66 22.12 34.19 -64.23
CA ASN A 66 23.25 34.80 -64.95
C ASN A 66 24.19 35.61 -64.04
N THR A 67 23.79 35.96 -62.80
CA THR A 67 24.61 36.76 -61.88
C THR A 67 25.13 35.95 -60.67
N LEU A 68 26.37 36.22 -60.25
CA LEU A 68 26.99 35.60 -59.07
C LEU A 68 26.20 35.88 -57.77
N PHE A 69 25.58 37.06 -57.69
CA PHE A 69 24.83 37.50 -56.52
C PHE A 69 23.59 36.63 -56.26
N GLU A 70 22.81 36.32 -57.30
CA GLU A 70 21.62 35.46 -57.18
C GLU A 70 21.97 34.02 -56.82
N LYS A 71 23.10 33.51 -57.33
CA LYS A 71 23.64 32.21 -56.91
C LYS A 71 23.96 32.18 -55.42
N SER A 72 24.59 33.23 -54.89
CA SER A 72 24.97 33.30 -53.46
C SER A 72 23.75 33.27 -52.51
N LYS A 73 22.65 33.94 -52.88
CA LYS A 73 21.43 33.99 -52.05
C LYS A 73 20.84 32.60 -51.82
N CYS A 74 20.87 31.73 -52.83
CA CYS A 74 20.30 30.40 -52.74
C CYS A 74 21.04 29.54 -51.69
N TYR A 75 22.37 29.57 -51.70
CA TYR A 75 23.18 28.88 -50.70
C TYR A 75 22.99 29.45 -49.27
N VAL A 76 22.82 30.76 -49.15
CA VAL A 76 22.53 31.40 -47.85
C VAL A 76 21.21 30.89 -47.28
N TYR A 77 20.15 30.72 -48.09
CA TYR A 77 18.88 30.16 -47.61
C TYR A 77 19.01 28.70 -47.16
N SER A 78 19.78 27.87 -47.87
CA SER A 78 20.06 26.49 -47.44
C SER A 78 20.74 26.48 -46.08
N ILE A 79 21.80 27.27 -45.90
CA ILE A 79 22.53 27.35 -44.62
C ILE A 79 21.63 27.86 -43.48
N LEU A 80 20.86 28.92 -43.73
CA LEU A 80 19.92 29.47 -42.75
C LEU A 80 18.87 28.43 -42.34
N PHE A 81 18.34 27.66 -43.30
CA PHE A 81 17.39 26.59 -43.02
C PHE A 81 17.99 25.52 -42.10
N SER A 82 19.21 25.05 -42.37
CA SER A 82 19.89 24.07 -41.52
C SER A 82 20.09 24.60 -40.09
N ILE A 83 20.46 25.89 -39.95
CA ILE A 83 20.60 26.55 -38.63
C ILE A 83 19.26 26.57 -37.89
N ILE A 84 18.17 26.92 -38.58
CA ILE A 84 16.83 26.95 -37.99
C ILE A 84 16.41 25.56 -37.51
N ILE A 85 16.53 24.52 -38.37
CA ILE A 85 16.18 23.15 -38.01
C ILE A 85 17.02 22.65 -36.82
N TYR A 86 18.33 22.92 -36.82
CA TYR A 86 19.20 22.56 -35.70
C TYR A 86 18.75 23.24 -34.40
N THR A 87 18.43 24.54 -34.46
CA THR A 87 17.98 25.31 -33.29
C THR A 87 16.66 24.78 -32.76
N LEU A 88 15.70 24.47 -33.65
CA LEU A 88 14.42 23.85 -33.31
C LEU A 88 14.61 22.47 -32.67
N ALA A 89 15.47 21.62 -33.23
CA ALA A 89 15.76 20.30 -32.68
C ALA A 89 16.40 20.39 -31.29
N LYS A 90 17.31 21.35 -31.07
CA LYS A 90 17.95 21.59 -29.78
C LYS A 90 16.95 22.09 -28.74
N LEU A 91 16.09 23.06 -29.10
CA LEU A 91 15.04 23.58 -28.23
C LEU A 91 14.02 22.49 -27.86
N TYR A 92 13.59 21.70 -28.84
CA TYR A 92 12.72 20.55 -28.63
C TYR A 92 13.30 19.58 -27.61
N ASN A 93 14.58 19.19 -27.78
CA ASN A 93 15.22 18.26 -26.85
C ASN A 93 15.33 18.84 -25.43
N PHE A 94 15.67 20.13 -25.31
CA PHE A 94 15.73 20.82 -24.02
C PHE A 94 14.36 20.81 -23.30
N LEU A 95 13.29 21.20 -23.98
CA LEU A 95 11.93 21.23 -23.41
C LEU A 95 11.49 19.83 -22.96
N PHE A 96 11.66 18.82 -23.81
CA PHE A 96 11.28 17.44 -23.48
C PHE A 96 12.11 16.87 -22.34
N GLN A 97 13.42 17.13 -22.31
CA GLN A 97 14.28 16.70 -21.21
C GLN A 97 13.83 17.31 -19.89
N SER A 98 13.47 18.60 -19.90
CA SER A 98 12.97 19.30 -18.72
C SER A 98 11.65 18.71 -18.22
N LEU A 99 10.71 18.41 -19.13
CA LEU A 99 9.43 17.78 -18.80
C LEU A 99 9.59 16.37 -18.22
N ILE A 100 10.43 15.53 -18.85
CA ILE A 100 10.71 14.17 -18.37
C ILE A 100 11.32 14.22 -16.97
N LYS A 101 12.30 15.10 -16.74
CA LYS A 101 12.94 15.26 -15.43
C LYS A 101 11.96 15.70 -14.35
N SER A 102 11.04 16.61 -14.68
CA SER A 102 9.98 17.04 -13.76
C SER A 102 9.08 15.88 -13.34
N ASN A 103 8.65 15.06 -14.30
CA ASN A 103 7.82 13.88 -14.01
C ASN A 103 8.59 12.80 -13.25
N GLU A 104 9.86 12.55 -13.57
CA GLU A 104 10.72 11.62 -12.83
C GLU A 104 10.90 12.07 -11.38
N ASN A 105 11.08 13.37 -11.12
CA ASN A 105 11.17 13.90 -9.76
C ASN A 105 9.86 13.73 -8.98
N LYS A 106 8.71 13.98 -9.63
CA LYS A 106 7.39 13.74 -9.02
C LYS A 106 7.19 12.28 -8.67
N LEU A 107 7.59 11.37 -9.58
CA LEU A 107 7.54 9.93 -9.35
C LEU A 107 8.44 9.52 -8.18
N LYS A 108 9.69 10.01 -8.13
CA LYS A 108 10.62 9.76 -7.02
C LYS A 108 10.04 10.20 -5.68
N LYS A 109 9.46 11.41 -5.62
CA LYS A 109 8.80 11.91 -4.41
C LYS A 109 7.65 11.01 -3.99
N LEU A 110 6.78 10.62 -4.93
CA LEU A 110 5.66 9.75 -4.63
C LEU A 110 6.11 8.37 -4.14
N ASN A 111 7.19 7.83 -4.70
CA ASN A 111 7.75 6.55 -4.28
C ASN A 111 8.35 6.62 -2.86
N VAL A 112 8.99 7.74 -2.51
CA VAL A 112 9.47 7.99 -1.13
C VAL A 112 8.29 8.09 -0.16
N ASP A 113 7.26 8.87 -0.50
CA ASP A 113 6.06 9.01 0.33
C ASP A 113 5.34 7.66 0.52
N PHE A 114 5.28 6.85 -0.55
CA PHE A 114 4.72 5.50 -0.52
C PHE A 114 5.51 4.55 0.36
N GLN A 115 6.85 4.53 0.23
CA GLN A 115 7.72 3.70 1.05
C GLN A 115 7.56 4.01 2.54
N LYS A 116 7.49 5.30 2.89
CA LYS A 116 7.26 5.74 4.27
C LYS A 116 5.93 5.21 4.81
N LEU A 117 4.87 5.28 4.01
CA LEU A 117 3.53 4.80 4.39
C LEU A 117 3.49 3.27 4.58
N LEU A 118 4.29 2.55 3.79
CA LEU A 118 4.46 1.10 3.89
C LEU A 118 5.19 0.72 5.19
N ASP A 119 6.23 1.46 5.55
CA ASP A 119 6.99 1.24 6.79
C ASP A 119 6.17 1.60 8.04
N ASP A 120 5.43 2.71 8.03
CA ASP A 120 4.51 3.09 9.10
C ASP A 120 3.42 2.02 9.32
N THR A 121 2.95 1.40 8.24
CA THR A 121 1.93 0.34 8.31
C THR A 121 2.49 -0.96 8.90
N LYS A 122 3.73 -1.33 8.58
CA LYS A 122 4.40 -2.48 9.20
C LYS A 122 4.58 -2.27 10.70
N LEU A 123 5.03 -1.08 11.11
CA LEU A 123 5.22 -0.74 12.52
C LEU A 123 3.90 -0.83 13.30
N GLU A 124 2.80 -0.32 12.74
CA GLU A 124 1.49 -0.38 13.39
C GLU A 124 1.00 -1.82 13.56
N ALA A 125 1.26 -2.71 12.58
CA ALA A 125 0.94 -4.13 12.70
C ALA A 125 1.75 -4.84 13.81
N ASP A 126 3.02 -4.48 13.98
CA ASP A 126 3.87 -5.01 15.05
C ASP A 126 3.40 -4.55 16.44
N ILE A 127 3.02 -3.27 16.58
CA ILE A 127 2.43 -2.72 17.82
C ILE A 127 1.13 -3.43 18.16
N ASP A 128 0.24 -3.64 17.17
CA ASP A 128 -1.03 -4.35 17.36
C ASP A 128 -0.81 -5.80 17.82
N ASN A 129 0.20 -6.49 17.28
CA ASN A 129 0.57 -7.84 17.70
C ASN A 129 1.08 -7.85 19.15
N LEU A 130 1.95 -6.90 19.50
CA LEU A 130 2.49 -6.77 20.85
C LEU A 130 1.39 -6.44 21.87
N LYS A 131 0.45 -5.56 21.52
CA LYS A 131 -0.72 -5.22 22.35
C LYS A 131 -1.59 -6.44 22.62
N LYS A 132 -1.87 -7.26 21.59
CA LYS A 132 -2.60 -8.52 21.76
C LYS A 132 -1.87 -9.49 22.70
N LYS A 133 -0.54 -9.62 22.59
CA LYS A 133 0.24 -10.45 23.50
C LYS A 133 0.14 -9.95 24.94
N ILE A 134 0.29 -8.64 25.18
CA ILE A 134 0.14 -8.04 26.51
C ILE A 134 -1.25 -8.33 27.08
N GLU A 135 -2.31 -8.16 26.29
CA GLU A 135 -3.68 -8.42 26.73
C GLU A 135 -3.89 -9.89 27.14
N VAL A 136 -3.31 -10.84 26.41
CA VAL A 136 -3.30 -12.26 26.80
C VAL A 136 -2.58 -12.47 28.13
N TYR A 137 -1.39 -11.88 28.32
CA TYR A 137 -0.66 -11.98 29.59
C TYR A 137 -1.43 -11.39 30.77
N GLU A 138 -2.06 -10.22 30.61
CA GLU A 138 -2.89 -9.59 31.63
C GLU A 138 -4.12 -10.45 31.97
N ASN A 139 -4.78 -11.02 30.96
CA ASN A 139 -5.91 -11.94 31.18
C ASN A 139 -5.48 -13.22 31.91
N LEU A 140 -4.31 -13.79 31.58
CA LEU A 140 -3.74 -14.93 32.29
C LEU A 140 -3.41 -14.59 33.75
N LYS A 141 -2.85 -13.41 34.00
CA LYS A 141 -2.56 -12.91 35.35
C LYS A 141 -3.82 -12.76 36.19
N LYS A 142 -4.88 -12.15 35.64
CA LYS A 142 -6.18 -12.03 36.32
C LYS A 142 -6.80 -13.39 36.62
N ARG A 143 -6.73 -14.34 35.68
CA ARG A 143 -7.24 -15.71 35.89
C ARG A 143 -6.47 -16.41 37.03
N ASN A 144 -5.14 -16.29 37.07
CA ASN A 144 -4.33 -16.84 38.16
C ASN A 144 -4.59 -16.18 39.53
N GLN A 145 -4.94 -14.89 39.55
CA GLN A 145 -5.32 -14.19 40.80
C GLN A 145 -6.72 -14.59 41.30
N GLN A 146 -7.68 -14.87 40.40
CA GLN A 146 -8.99 -15.41 40.79
C GLN A 146 -8.92 -16.84 41.32
N SER A 147 -7.95 -17.64 40.88
CA SER A 147 -7.69 -18.98 41.43
C SER A 147 -7.01 -18.99 42.81
N GLN A 148 -6.71 -17.82 43.40
CA GLN A 148 -6.13 -17.67 44.74
C GLN A 148 -7.13 -17.19 45.81
N GLN A 149 -8.45 -17.28 45.59
CA GLN A 149 -9.36 -17.33 46.74
C GLN A 149 -9.09 -18.64 47.48
N PRO A 150 -8.61 -18.63 48.74
CA PRO A 150 -8.50 -19.86 49.49
C PRO A 150 -9.90 -20.38 49.73
N ASP A 151 -10.19 -21.61 49.28
CA ASP A 151 -11.30 -22.40 49.81
C ASP A 151 -11.21 -22.32 51.34
N GLN A 152 -12.22 -21.74 51.98
CA GLN A 152 -12.37 -21.86 53.42
C GLN A 152 -12.41 -23.37 53.72
N PRO A 153 -11.59 -23.89 54.65
CA PRO A 153 -11.70 -25.29 55.00
C PRO A 153 -13.08 -25.54 55.58
N ASP A 154 -13.85 -26.43 54.95
CA ASP A 154 -15.08 -26.97 55.48
C ASP A 154 -14.84 -27.42 56.93
N GLN A 155 -15.64 -26.88 57.86
CA GLN A 155 -15.61 -27.34 59.25
C GLN A 155 -15.88 -28.85 59.30
N PRO A 156 -15.09 -29.63 60.07
CA PRO A 156 -15.35 -31.05 60.20
C PRO A 156 -16.71 -31.26 60.87
N GLN A 157 -17.62 -31.95 60.17
CA GLN A 157 -18.87 -32.44 60.76
C GLN A 157 -18.53 -33.37 61.93
N GLN A 158 -19.03 -33.07 63.12
CA GLN A 158 -18.91 -33.94 64.28
C GLN A 158 -19.55 -35.30 64.01
N PRO A 159 -18.93 -36.41 64.46
CA PRO A 159 -19.52 -37.74 64.31
C PRO A 159 -20.79 -37.86 65.16
N GLN A 160 -21.88 -38.33 64.56
CA GLN A 160 -23.11 -38.69 65.27
C GLN A 160 -22.86 -39.88 66.20
N GLN A 161 -23.29 -39.75 67.45
CA GLN A 161 -23.21 -40.82 68.46
C GLN A 161 -24.08 -42.03 68.04
N PRO A 162 -23.66 -43.27 68.37
CA PRO A 162 -24.46 -44.47 68.10
C PRO A 162 -25.70 -44.51 69.02
N GLN A 163 -26.86 -44.85 68.46
CA GLN A 163 -28.06 -45.17 69.24
C GLN A 163 -27.88 -46.52 69.97
N GLN A 164 -28.19 -46.54 71.27
CA GLN A 164 -28.20 -47.75 72.09
C GLN A 164 -29.31 -48.73 71.66
N PRO A 165 -29.10 -50.05 71.78
CA PRO A 165 -30.11 -51.04 71.44
C PRO A 165 -31.19 -51.16 72.54
N ASN A 166 -32.46 -51.27 72.12
CA ASN A 166 -33.60 -51.49 73.00
C ASN A 166 -33.51 -52.85 73.73
N GLN A 167 -33.83 -52.85 75.03
CA GLN A 167 -33.95 -54.05 75.86
C GLN A 167 -35.14 -54.93 75.43
N PRO A 168 -35.04 -56.26 75.59
CA PRO A 168 -36.12 -57.19 75.25
C PRO A 168 -37.25 -57.18 76.30
N GLN A 169 -38.50 -57.25 75.82
CA GLN A 169 -39.70 -57.46 76.65
C GLN A 169 -39.73 -58.90 77.21
N GLN A 170 -40.03 -59.02 78.51
CA GLN A 170 -40.28 -60.31 79.18
C GLN A 170 -41.67 -60.87 78.82
N PRO A 171 -41.85 -62.21 78.90
CA PRO A 171 -43.04 -62.89 78.40
C PRO A 171 -44.20 -62.94 79.41
N ASP A 172 -45.41 -63.01 78.85
CA ASP A 172 -46.70 -63.25 79.52
C ASP A 172 -46.77 -64.57 80.28
N GLN A 173 -47.52 -64.55 81.39
CA GLN A 173 -48.23 -65.70 81.95
C GLN A 173 -49.14 -65.29 83.14
N PRO A 174 -50.17 -66.06 83.53
CA PRO A 174 -51.38 -66.34 82.75
C PRO A 174 -52.68 -66.11 83.57
N ASP A 175 -53.82 -66.24 82.89
CA ASP A 175 -55.19 -66.22 83.41
C ASP A 175 -55.44 -67.05 84.68
N GLN A 176 -56.35 -66.57 85.54
CA GLN A 176 -57.39 -67.39 86.19
C GLN A 176 -58.51 -66.51 86.80
N PRO A 177 -59.71 -67.07 87.09
CA PRO A 177 -60.98 -66.49 86.63
C PRO A 177 -61.99 -66.19 87.77
N GLN A 178 -63.23 -65.90 87.38
CA GLN A 178 -64.50 -65.94 88.14
C GLN A 178 -64.91 -64.66 88.88
N GLN A 179 -66.18 -64.25 88.96
CA GLN A 179 -67.45 -64.48 88.24
C GLN A 179 -68.43 -63.38 88.78
N PRO A 180 -69.70 -63.29 88.33
CA PRO A 180 -70.43 -62.03 88.17
C PRO A 180 -71.25 -61.62 89.41
N ILE A 181 -71.74 -60.37 89.41
CA ILE A 181 -73.16 -59.94 89.58
C ILE A 181 -73.24 -58.47 89.13
#